data_AF-A0A7L2RT43-F1
#
_entry.id   AF-A0A7L2RT43-F1
#
_cell.length_a   1.000
_cell.length_b   1.000
_cell.length_c   1.000
_cell.angle_alpha   90.00
_cell.angle_beta   90.00
_cell.angle_gamma   90.00
#
_symmetry.space_group_name_H-M   'P 1'
#
loop_
_entity.id
_entity.type
_entity.pdbx_description
1 polymer ?
#
loop_
_entity_poly.entity_id
_entity_poly.type
_entity_poly.pdbx_seq_one_letter_code
_entity_poly.pdbx_strand_id
1 'polypeptide(L)'
;IDIFKYVIYGVAAAFFVYGILLMVEGFFTTGAIKDLYGDFKITTCGRCVSAWFIMLTYIFMLAWLGVTAFTSLPVYMYFNLWTICRNATIVDGVNLCLDLRQYGIVTIGEEKKVCTSSESFIKMCDSNELNMTFHLFIVALAGAGAAVIAMVSYPTLYSSS
;
A
#
# COMPACT_ATOMS: atom_id res chain seq x y z
N ILE A 1 -7.31 17.94 -14.47
CA ILE A 1 -7.83 17.32 -13.22
C ILE A 1 -8.89 16.26 -13.52
N ASP A 2 -9.75 16.47 -14.52
CA ASP A 2 -10.81 15.52 -14.90
C ASP A 2 -10.29 14.15 -15.37
N ILE A 3 -9.20 14.12 -16.15
CA ILE A 3 -8.57 12.88 -16.62
C ILE A 3 -8.15 11.97 -15.46
N PHE A 4 -7.52 12.53 -14.42
CA PHE A 4 -7.13 11.75 -13.24
C PHE A 4 -8.33 11.17 -12.50
N LYS A 5 -9.43 11.92 -12.41
CA LYS A 5 -10.69 11.43 -11.86
C LYS A 5 -11.21 10.21 -12.63
N TYR A 6 -11.28 10.30 -13.96
CA TYR A 6 -11.75 9.18 -14.79
C TYR A 6 -10.87 7.94 -14.67
N VAL A 7 -9.55 8.12 -14.59
CA VAL A 7 -8.61 7.01 -14.39
C VAL A 7 -8.85 6.33 -13.05
N ILE A 8 -8.99 7.09 -11.96
CA ILE A 8 -9.23 6.51 -10.62
C ILE A 8 -10.55 5.76 -10.58
N TYR A 9 -11.64 6.32 -11.13
CA TYR A 9 -12.93 5.64 -11.17
C TYR A 9 -12.88 4.38 -12.04
N GLY A 10 -12.20 4.43 -13.19
CA GLY A 10 -12.03 3.27 -14.07
C GLY A 10 -11.25 2.15 -13.39
N VAL A 11 -10.16 2.49 -12.70
CA VAL A 11 -9.34 1.54 -11.94
C VAL A 11 -10.14 0.96 -10.77
N ALA A 12 -10.88 1.78 -10.03
CA ALA A 12 -11.72 1.32 -8.93
C ALA A 12 -12.81 0.34 -9.40
N ALA A 13 -13.49 0.64 -10.51
CA ALA A 13 -14.51 -0.25 -11.09
C ALA A 13 -13.89 -1.56 -11.60
N ALA A 14 -12.73 -1.50 -12.25
CA ALA A 14 -12.01 -2.69 -12.71
C ALA A 14 -11.59 -3.61 -11.55
N PHE A 15 -11.06 -3.04 -10.46
CA PHE A 15 -10.72 -3.80 -9.26
C PHE A 15 -11.93 -4.44 -8.60
N PHE A 16 -13.08 -3.75 -8.59
CA PHE A 16 -14.32 -4.30 -8.05
C PHE A 16 -14.81 -5.53 -8.84
N VAL A 17 -14.84 -5.42 -10.17
CA VAL A 17 -15.20 -6.54 -11.05
C VAL A 17 -14.21 -7.68 -10.90
N TYR A 18 -12.91 -7.37 -10.83
CA TYR A 18 -11.86 -8.36 -10.59
C TYR A 18 -12.04 -9.10 -9.25
N GLY A 19 -12.40 -8.39 -8.18
CA GLY A 19 -12.69 -8.98 -6.88
C GLY A 19 -13.86 -9.98 -6.92
N ILE A 20 -14.93 -9.65 -7.65
CA ILE A 20 -16.07 -10.59 -7.85
C ILE A 20 -15.61 -11.83 -8.62
N LEU A 21 -14.81 -11.66 -9.68
CA LEU A 21 -14.30 -12.79 -10.48
C LEU A 21 -13.41 -13.71 -9.65
N LEU A 22 -12.50 -13.14 -8.84
CA LEU A 22 -11.68 -13.91 -7.90
C LEU A 22 -12.51 -14.63 -6.84
N MET A 23 -13.56 -13.98 -6.32
CA MET A 23 -14.46 -14.60 -5.34
C MET A 23 -15.21 -15.79 -5.94
N VAL A 24 -15.70 -15.66 -7.17
CA VAL A 24 -16.34 -16.74 -7.93
C VAL A 24 -15.37 -17.90 -8.16
N GLU A 25 -14.13 -17.62 -8.58
CA GLU A 25 -13.09 -18.65 -8.73
C GLU A 25 -12.74 -19.32 -7.39
N GLY A 26 -12.71 -18.55 -6.30
CA GLY A 26 -12.57 -19.03 -4.93
C GLY A 26 -13.61 -20.09 -4.56
N PHE A 27 -14.89 -19.85 -4.87
CA PHE A 27 -15.94 -20.84 -4.66
C PHE A 27 -15.78 -22.07 -5.56
N PHE A 28 -15.33 -21.90 -6.80
CA PHE A 28 -15.09 -23.03 -7.70
C PHE A 28 -13.87 -23.88 -7.28
N THR A 29 -12.85 -23.28 -6.65
CA THR A 29 -11.64 -24.01 -6.23
C THR A 29 -11.80 -24.74 -4.89
N THR A 30 -12.59 -24.18 -3.95
CA THR A 30 -12.90 -24.79 -2.64
C THR A 30 -13.93 -25.92 -2.78
N GLY A 31 -13.50 -27.08 -3.32
CA GLY A 31 -13.94 -28.44 -2.98
C GLY A 31 -15.40 -28.89 -3.17
N ALA A 32 -16.42 -28.04 -2.97
CA ALA A 32 -17.83 -28.43 -2.94
C ALA A 32 -18.35 -28.92 -4.31
N ILE A 33 -17.63 -28.63 -5.40
CA ILE A 33 -18.00 -29.00 -6.77
C ILE A 33 -17.02 -30.02 -7.38
N LYS A 34 -15.82 -30.18 -6.81
CA LYS A 34 -14.86 -31.23 -7.22
C LYS A 34 -15.44 -32.64 -7.02
N ASP A 35 -16.29 -32.80 -6.00
CA ASP A 35 -16.97 -34.06 -5.67
C ASP A 35 -18.21 -34.33 -6.56
N LEU A 36 -18.87 -33.28 -7.09
CA LEU A 36 -20.06 -33.42 -7.94
C LEU A 36 -19.75 -33.54 -9.44
N TYR A 37 -18.59 -33.08 -9.90
CA TYR A 37 -18.25 -33.01 -11.33
C TYR A 37 -17.18 -34.01 -11.76
N GLY A 38 -17.13 -35.17 -11.06
CA GLY A 38 -16.17 -36.26 -11.21
C GLY A 38 -15.40 -36.25 -12.53
N ASP A 39 -14.09 -36.05 -12.45
CA ASP A 39 -13.13 -36.15 -13.57
C ASP A 39 -13.57 -35.53 -14.91
N PHE A 40 -14.42 -34.48 -14.89
CA PHE A 40 -14.73 -33.76 -16.11
C PHE A 40 -13.52 -32.93 -16.49
N LYS A 41 -12.72 -33.52 -17.38
CA LYS A 41 -11.63 -32.91 -18.14
C LYS A 41 -12.01 -31.47 -18.48
N ILE A 42 -11.52 -30.52 -17.68
CA ILE A 42 -11.83 -29.09 -17.77
C ILE A 42 -11.68 -28.68 -19.25
N THR A 43 -12.73 -28.09 -19.82
CA THR A 43 -12.71 -27.60 -21.20
C THR A 43 -11.48 -26.69 -21.36
N THR A 44 -10.74 -26.80 -22.46
CA THR A 44 -9.46 -26.11 -22.66
C THR A 44 -9.53 -24.60 -22.39
N CYS A 45 -10.70 -23.99 -22.59
CA CYS A 45 -10.99 -22.59 -22.28
C CYS A 45 -10.88 -22.26 -20.78
N GLY A 46 -11.42 -23.11 -19.89
CA GLY A 46 -11.39 -22.88 -18.43
C GLY A 46 -9.97 -22.88 -17.86
N ARG A 47 -9.08 -23.71 -18.42
CA ARG A 47 -7.65 -23.74 -18.03
C ARG A 47 -6.91 -22.47 -18.45
N CYS A 48 -7.19 -21.94 -19.63
CA CYS A 48 -6.58 -20.68 -20.09
C CYS A 48 -7.07 -19.49 -19.26
N VAL A 49 -8.36 -19.44 -18.94
CA VAL A 49 -8.95 -18.38 -18.12
C VAL A 49 -8.38 -18.40 -16.70
N SER A 50 -8.33 -19.57 -16.05
CA SER A 50 -7.72 -19.69 -14.71
C SER A 50 -6.23 -19.36 -14.72
N ALA A 51 -5.46 -19.82 -15.72
CA ALA A 51 -4.06 -19.45 -15.86
C ALA A 51 -3.85 -17.93 -16.02
N TRP A 52 -4.77 -17.26 -16.73
CA TRP A 52 -4.76 -15.81 -16.88
C TRP A 52 -5.03 -15.08 -15.55
N PHE A 53 -6.01 -15.56 -14.78
CA PHE A 53 -6.29 -15.03 -13.44
C PHE A 53 -5.11 -15.20 -12.49
N ILE A 54 -4.46 -16.38 -12.51
CA ILE A 54 -3.27 -16.64 -11.70
C ILE A 54 -2.14 -15.67 -12.09
N MET A 55 -1.83 -15.53 -13.38
CA MET A 55 -0.80 -14.61 -13.87
C MET A 55 -1.06 -13.17 -13.42
N LEU A 56 -2.30 -12.70 -13.56
CA LEU A 56 -2.69 -11.35 -13.22
C LEU A 56 -2.66 -11.09 -11.71
N THR A 57 -3.01 -12.09 -10.89
CA THR A 57 -2.88 -12.02 -9.42
C THR A 57 -1.42 -11.86 -9.00
N TYR A 58 -0.48 -12.57 -9.63
CA TYR A 58 0.95 -12.41 -9.37
C TYR A 58 1.46 -11.01 -9.74
N ILE A 59 1.03 -10.46 -10.88
CA ILE A 59 1.38 -9.10 -11.29
C ILE A 59 0.86 -8.08 -10.28
N PHE A 60 -0.39 -8.22 -9.84
CA PHE A 60 -0.96 -7.35 -8.83
C PHE A 60 -0.24 -7.49 -7.49
N MET A 61 0.09 -8.71 -7.05
CA MET A 61 0.89 -8.93 -5.84
C MET A 61 2.20 -8.15 -5.87
N LEU A 62 2.96 -8.23 -6.97
CA LEU A 62 4.20 -7.48 -7.14
C LEU A 62 3.97 -5.96 -7.15
N ALA A 63 2.91 -5.49 -7.81
CA ALA A 63 2.55 -4.09 -7.83
C ALA A 63 2.20 -3.56 -6.42
N TRP A 64 1.36 -4.28 -5.67
CA TRP A 64 0.97 -3.93 -4.30
C TRP A 64 2.15 -4.02 -3.33
N LEU A 65 3.05 -4.98 -3.50
CA LEU A 65 4.31 -5.05 -2.74
C LEU A 65 5.17 -3.80 -3.00
N GLY A 66 5.32 -3.39 -4.26
CA GLY A 66 5.96 -2.13 -4.62
C GLY A 66 5.31 -0.94 -3.91
N VAL A 67 3.97 -0.82 -3.96
CA VAL A 67 3.24 0.25 -3.26
C VAL A 67 3.51 0.22 -1.75
N THR A 68 3.51 -0.95 -1.10
CA THR A 68 3.83 -1.03 0.34
C THR A 68 5.25 -0.58 0.65
N ALA A 69 6.24 -0.97 -0.16
CA ALA A 69 7.62 -0.55 0.02
C ALA A 69 7.76 0.97 -0.15
N PHE A 70 7.19 1.53 -1.22
CA PHE A 70 7.24 2.97 -1.47
C PHE A 70 6.46 3.79 -0.45
N THR A 71 5.32 3.31 0.06
CA THR A 71 4.51 4.02 1.08
C THR A 71 5.06 3.88 2.50
N SER A 72 5.85 2.85 2.80
CA SER A 72 6.53 2.72 4.09
C SER A 72 7.55 3.84 4.35
N LEU A 73 8.20 4.36 3.30
CA LEU A 73 9.16 5.47 3.39
C LEU A 73 8.56 6.77 3.94
N PRO A 74 7.49 7.34 3.35
CA PRO A 74 6.85 8.52 3.91
C PRO A 74 6.26 8.25 5.29
N VAL A 75 5.65 7.08 5.54
CA VAL A 75 5.15 6.72 6.89
C VAL A 75 6.27 6.76 7.93
N TYR A 76 7.43 6.19 7.63
CA TYR A 76 8.60 6.26 8.51
C TYR A 76 9.06 7.70 8.75
N MET A 77 9.17 8.51 7.70
CA MET A 77 9.56 9.91 7.82
C MET A 77 8.57 10.70 8.70
N TYR A 78 7.26 10.47 8.53
CA TYR A 78 6.23 11.10 9.37
C TYR A 78 6.29 10.66 10.82
N PHE A 79 6.53 9.38 11.11
CA PHE A 79 6.72 8.92 12.49
C PHE A 79 7.90 9.61 13.17
N ASN A 80 9.02 9.78 12.46
CA ASN A 80 10.18 10.51 12.97
C ASN A 80 9.81 11.97 13.28
N LEU A 81 9.10 12.66 12.38
CA LEU A 81 8.64 14.03 12.57
C LEU A 81 7.68 14.17 13.76
N TRP A 82 6.67 13.31 13.86
CA TRP A 82 5.71 13.31 14.96
C TRP A 82 6.37 13.11 16.32
N THR A 83 7.32 12.17 16.39
CA THR A 83 8.06 11.88 17.62
C THR A 83 8.89 13.09 18.05
N ILE A 84 9.51 13.79 17.09
CA ILE A 84 10.26 15.04 17.35
C ILE A 84 9.31 16.16 17.79
N CYS A 85 8.19 16.38 17.12
CA CYS A 85 7.19 17.38 17.53
C CYS A 85 6.72 17.16 18.98
N ARG A 86 6.48 15.90 19.37
CA ARG A 86 6.06 15.56 20.74
C ARG A 86 7.19 15.68 21.78
N ASN A 87 8.45 15.49 21.39
CA ASN A 87 9.59 15.58 22.29
C ASN A 87 10.11 17.02 22.42
N ALA A 88 9.97 17.84 21.37
CA ALA A 88 10.33 19.26 21.33
C ALA A 88 9.50 20.11 22.31
N THR A 89 8.22 19.77 22.51
CA THR A 89 7.35 20.47 23.46
C THR A 89 7.69 20.21 24.93
N ILE A 90 8.49 19.17 25.23
CA ILE A 90 8.88 18.77 26.59
C ILE A 90 10.27 19.34 26.96
N VAL A 91 11.10 19.67 25.97
CA VAL A 91 12.47 20.15 26.16
C VAL A 91 12.64 21.49 25.45
N ASP A 92 12.19 22.56 26.10
CA ASP A 92 12.27 23.98 25.70
C ASP A 92 13.72 24.53 25.53
N GLY A 93 14.72 23.70 25.23
CA GLY A 93 16.12 24.13 25.28
C GLY A 93 17.17 23.36 24.49
N VAL A 94 16.81 22.32 23.73
CA VAL A 94 17.79 21.60 22.89
C VAL A 94 17.46 21.84 21.42
N ASN A 95 18.27 22.66 20.76
CA ASN A 95 18.23 22.93 19.32
C ASN A 95 18.48 21.64 18.52
N LEU A 96 17.44 20.82 18.34
CA LEU A 96 17.52 19.62 17.51
C LEU A 96 17.27 20.01 16.06
N CYS A 97 18.33 19.93 15.25
CA CYS A 97 18.30 20.29 13.83
C CYS A 97 18.20 19.03 12.97
N LEU A 98 17.09 18.91 12.24
CA LEU A 98 16.89 17.87 11.23
C LEU A 98 17.70 18.21 10.00
N ASP A 99 18.66 17.33 9.68
CA ASP A 99 19.43 17.39 8.45
C ASP A 99 18.78 16.48 7.40
N LEU A 100 18.11 17.08 6.41
CA LEU A 100 17.43 16.36 5.32
C LEU A 100 18.39 15.49 4.47
N ARG A 101 19.71 15.65 4.65
CA ARG A 101 20.74 14.83 3.99
C ARG A 101 20.66 13.36 4.38
N GLN A 102 20.18 13.03 5.57
CA GLN A 102 20.07 11.64 6.05
C GLN A 102 18.90 10.88 5.39
N TYR A 103 17.97 11.60 4.76
CA TYR A 103 16.82 11.06 4.04
C TYR A 103 17.02 11.05 2.51
N GLY A 104 18.21 11.41 2.03
CA GLY A 104 18.61 11.29 0.61
C GLY A 104 17.88 12.23 -0.36
N ILE A 105 17.13 13.21 0.14
CA ILE A 105 16.17 14.00 -0.65
C ILE A 105 16.71 15.34 -1.17
N VAL A 106 17.98 15.68 -0.86
CA VAL A 106 18.58 16.99 -1.22
C VAL A 106 20.00 16.83 -1.77
N THR A 107 20.29 17.58 -2.83
CA THR A 107 21.62 17.74 -3.41
C THR A 107 22.60 18.38 -2.42
N ILE A 108 23.85 17.93 -2.44
CA ILE A 108 24.98 18.50 -1.68
C ILE A 108 25.20 19.95 -2.16
N GLY A 109 24.63 20.94 -1.48
CA GLY A 109 24.78 22.34 -1.89
C GLY A 109 24.08 23.42 -1.06
N GLU A 110 22.98 23.13 -0.36
CA GLU A 110 22.32 24.12 0.52
C GLU A 110 22.16 23.58 1.95
N GLU A 111 22.66 24.34 2.94
CA GLU A 111 22.50 24.05 4.36
C GLU A 111 21.04 24.31 4.82
N LYS A 112 20.11 23.43 4.46
CA LYS A 112 18.74 23.46 5.00
C LYS A 112 18.64 22.56 6.23
N LYS A 113 19.34 22.94 7.30
CA LYS A 113 19.11 22.39 8.64
C LYS A 113 17.77 22.95 9.14
N VAL A 114 16.75 22.09 9.22
CA VAL A 114 15.45 22.51 9.78
C VAL A 114 15.52 22.29 11.29
N CYS A 115 15.83 23.35 12.02
CA CYS A 115 15.92 23.32 13.47
C CYS A 115 14.53 23.45 14.10
N THR A 116 14.31 22.68 15.16
CA THR A 116 13.08 22.67 16.00
C THR A 116 12.67 24.06 16.48
N SER A 117 13.63 24.99 16.61
CA SER A 117 13.42 26.39 17.02
C SER A 117 12.90 27.33 15.91
N SER A 118 12.65 26.83 14.70
CA SER A 118 12.06 27.62 13.62
C SER A 118 10.52 27.62 13.69
N GLU A 119 9.89 28.81 13.61
CA GLU A 119 8.42 28.94 13.64
C GLU A 119 7.71 28.14 12.54
N SER A 120 8.38 27.90 11.41
CA SER A 120 7.86 27.08 10.31
C SER A 120 7.72 25.60 10.69
N PHE A 121 8.61 25.07 11.55
CA PHE A 121 8.54 23.69 12.03
C PHE A 121 7.41 23.50 13.03
N ILE A 122 7.22 24.45 13.96
CA ILE A 122 6.10 24.43 14.93
C ILE A 122 4.76 24.53 14.19
N LYS A 123 4.64 25.41 13.19
CA LYS A 123 3.43 25.51 12.35
C LYS A 123 3.19 24.25 11.52
N MET A 124 4.23 23.51 11.10
CA MET A 124 4.07 22.21 10.47
C MET A 124 3.57 21.16 11.48
N CYS A 125 4.12 21.08 12.69
CA CYS A 125 3.67 20.15 13.72
C CYS A 125 2.18 20.31 14.09
N ASP A 126 1.65 21.54 14.04
CA ASP A 126 0.25 21.85 14.34
C ASP A 126 -0.66 21.79 13.08
N SER A 127 -0.10 21.56 11.90
CA SER A 127 -0.88 21.59 10.66
C SER A 127 -1.78 20.37 10.52
N ASN A 128 -3.08 20.62 10.35
CA ASN A 128 -4.08 19.57 10.10
C ASN A 128 -3.85 18.84 8.75
N GLU A 129 -3.15 19.50 7.82
CA GLU A 129 -2.72 18.94 6.53
C GLU A 129 -1.80 17.71 6.71
N LEU A 130 -0.87 17.78 7.66
CA LEU A 130 0.04 16.68 7.99
C LEU A 130 -0.70 15.52 8.65
N ASN A 131 -1.66 15.82 9.53
CA ASN A 131 -2.48 14.81 10.20
C ASN A 131 -3.37 14.04 9.21
N MET A 132 -4.08 14.74 8.32
CA MET A 132 -4.91 14.11 7.29
C MET A 132 -4.08 13.22 6.34
N THR A 133 -2.91 13.71 5.93
CA THR A 133 -1.98 12.97 5.06
C THR A 133 -1.46 11.69 5.75
N PHE A 134 -1.12 11.78 7.03
CA PHE A 134 -0.68 10.64 7.83
C PHE A 134 -1.73 9.53 7.88
N HIS A 135 -2.98 9.87 8.16
CA HIS A 135 -4.07 8.90 8.18
C HIS A 135 -4.27 8.24 6.80
N LEU A 136 -4.22 9.01 5.72
CA LEU A 136 -4.33 8.50 4.35
C LEU A 136 -3.21 7.50 4.01
N PHE A 137 -1.96 7.82 4.35
CA PHE A 137 -0.82 6.92 4.09
C PHE A 137 -0.87 5.65 4.94
N ILE A 138 -1.30 5.71 6.20
CA ILE A 138 -1.48 4.51 7.04
C ILE A 138 -2.55 3.61 6.47
N VAL A 139 -3.71 4.16 6.11
CA VAL A 139 -4.80 3.37 5.53
C VAL A 139 -4.36 2.75 4.20
N ALA A 140 -3.62 3.49 3.38
CA ALA A 140 -3.05 2.96 2.14
C ALA A 140 -2.04 1.81 2.40
N LEU A 141 -1.15 1.96 3.37
CA LEU A 141 -0.18 0.93 3.75
C LEU A 141 -0.87 -0.32 4.31
N ALA A 142 -1.84 -0.15 5.22
CA ALA A 142 -2.61 -1.25 5.79
C ALA A 142 -3.43 -1.98 4.73
N GLY A 143 -4.09 -1.23 3.83
CA GLY A 143 -4.86 -1.81 2.72
C GLY A 143 -3.99 -2.57 1.74
N ALA A 144 -2.86 -2.00 1.32
CA ALA A 144 -1.91 -2.65 0.43
C ALA A 144 -1.27 -3.88 1.10
N GLY A 145 -0.92 -3.80 2.39
CA GLY A 145 -0.41 -4.93 3.17
C GLY A 145 -1.41 -6.08 3.30
N ALA A 146 -2.67 -5.77 3.62
CA ALA A 146 -3.75 -6.76 3.68
C ALA A 146 -3.96 -7.44 2.31
N ALA A 147 -3.90 -6.68 1.21
CA ALA A 147 -4.00 -7.22 -0.14
C ALA A 147 -2.85 -8.20 -0.46
N VAL A 148 -1.60 -7.84 -0.11
CA VAL A 148 -0.44 -8.73 -0.29
C VAL A 148 -0.60 -10.02 0.53
N ILE A 149 -0.99 -9.91 1.81
CA ILE A 149 -1.20 -11.08 2.67
C ILE A 149 -2.30 -12.00 2.09
N ALA A 150 -3.42 -11.43 1.65
CA ALA A 150 -4.51 -12.18 1.04
C ALA A 150 -4.07 -12.90 -0.25
N MET A 151 -3.33 -12.22 -1.13
CA MET A 151 -2.83 -12.80 -2.38
C MET A 151 -1.75 -13.85 -2.17
N VAL A 152 -0.94 -13.77 -1.10
CA VAL A 152 0.05 -14.80 -0.75
C VAL A 152 -0.61 -16.04 -0.14
N SER A 153 -1.74 -15.86 0.56
CA SER A 153 -2.48 -16.96 1.20
C SER A 153 -3.27 -17.82 0.20
N TYR A 154 -3.65 -17.26 -0.95
CA TYR A 154 -4.40 -17.96 -2.00
C TYR A 154 -3.61 -19.11 -2.69
N PRO A 155 -2.35 -18.92 -3.15
CA PRO A 155 -1.57 -19.99 -3.78
C PRO A 155 -1.13 -21.09 -2.81
N THR A 156 -0.98 -20.80 -1.51
CA THR A 156 -0.64 -21.83 -0.50
C THR A 156 -1.79 -22.81 -0.27
N LEU A 157 -3.03 -22.36 -0.38
CA LEU A 157 -4.21 -23.24 -0.39
C LEU A 157 -4.31 -24.06 -1.68
N TYR A 158 -3.88 -23.51 -2.82
CA TYR A 158 -3.87 -24.24 -4.09
C TYR A 158 -2.80 -25.35 -4.15
N SER A 159 -1.65 -25.19 -3.49
CA SER A 159 -0.59 -26.23 -3.49
C SER A 159 -0.79 -27.32 -2.43
N SER A 160 -1.75 -27.16 -1.52
CA SER A 160 -2.04 -28.09 -0.43
C SER A 160 -3.33 -28.91 -0.63
N SER A 161 -4.04 -28.67 -1.74
CA SER A 161 -5.17 -29.49 -2.25
C SER A 161 -4.80 -30.19 -3.54
#